data_AF-A0A1Q8DUT1-F1
#
_entry.id   AF-A0A1Q8DUT1-F1
#
_cell.length_a   1.000
_cell.length_b   1.000
_cell.length_c   1.000
_cell.angle_alpha   90.00
_cell.angle_beta   90.00
_cell.angle_gamma   90.00
#
_symmetry.space_group_name_H-M   'P 1'
#
loop_
_entity.id
_entity.type
_entity.pdbx_description
1 polymer ?
#
loop_
_entity_poly.entity_id
_entity_poly.type
_entity_poly.pdbx_seq_one_letter_code
_entity_poly.pdbx_strand_id
1 'polypeptide(L)'
;MNSSLTDYLTGKISIDDSDLVIGVVSAVGTDSSLVTEPLVHRLLKFGYTAEKIKLSSLINLENHIDFENEEERINSYIKAGDELRKNSNNAILAAGAVTLIEKARDKNKKMAFIIDSLKHPEEVEFLRKVYSDGFYLLGIYADEERRLEYLKDRRGCVVEGSAQRLIDIDESEGFRHGQRTRDTYHLSDFYVYLGSNQDLINNTLQRFLDLIFSSPYLTPTFDEYAMFMAFNSSVRSGDLSRQVGAVVAKNKQIIATGANDVPKAGGGLYWSEIVSKTGKVDDAPEGKDYTRGIDSNKKTQLDMVQDIINKIEVKFEQLQSINDYEKELKKILIESTIGDLTEFGRVVHAEMEAILSCSREGISTKSASLYCTTFPCHNCAKHIIASGVERVVYVEPYPKSKALEFYNDSITLKSIDNEHDYNKVNFEPFIGVGPRRFLDLFSMSLGVGDKLKRKDRETGKTLDWSHEKSSIRTPLVDGSYDKLEQAAIDIWNNRSHTN
;
A
#
# COMPACT_ATOMS: atom_id res chain seq x y z
N MET A 1 7.62 -23.96 -31.65
CA MET A 1 7.05 -23.52 -30.36
C MET A 1 7.91 -23.90 -29.14
N ASN A 2 8.78 -24.93 -29.17
CA ASN A 2 9.59 -25.31 -27.99
C ASN A 2 11.01 -24.69 -27.87
N SER A 3 11.53 -24.00 -28.89
CA SER A 3 12.90 -23.45 -28.83
C SER A 3 13.00 -22.18 -27.99
N SER A 4 12.02 -21.26 -28.05
CA SER A 4 12.07 -19.98 -27.33
C SER A 4 11.99 -20.15 -25.81
N LEU A 5 11.11 -21.02 -25.31
CA LEU A 5 11.01 -21.33 -23.88
C LEU A 5 12.28 -22.02 -23.36
N THR A 6 12.86 -22.94 -24.13
CA THR A 6 14.13 -23.59 -23.77
C THR A 6 15.27 -22.57 -23.71
N ASP A 7 15.32 -21.65 -24.68
CA ASP A 7 16.34 -20.61 -24.72
C ASP A 7 16.15 -19.55 -23.62
N TYR A 8 14.90 -19.22 -23.24
CA TYR A 8 14.61 -18.39 -22.07
C TYR A 8 15.05 -19.07 -20.76
N LEU A 9 14.66 -20.32 -20.54
CA LEU A 9 15.03 -21.08 -19.34
C LEU A 9 16.54 -21.32 -19.23
N THR A 10 17.26 -21.34 -20.35
CA THR A 10 18.73 -21.44 -20.37
C THR A 10 19.44 -20.08 -20.38
N GLY A 11 18.68 -18.97 -20.28
CA GLY A 11 19.20 -17.61 -20.19
C GLY A 11 19.86 -17.10 -21.46
N LYS A 12 19.53 -17.69 -22.62
CA LYS A 12 20.05 -17.29 -23.93
C LYS A 12 19.27 -16.13 -24.54
N ILE A 13 17.98 -16.02 -24.25
CA ILE A 13 17.11 -14.91 -24.70
C ILE A 13 16.31 -14.35 -23.52
N SER A 14 15.95 -13.07 -23.61
CA SER A 14 14.92 -12.44 -22.78
C SER A 14 13.55 -12.57 -23.46
N ILE A 15 12.47 -12.45 -22.68
CA ILE A 15 11.12 -12.36 -23.22
C ILE A 15 10.82 -10.88 -23.47
N ASP A 16 10.75 -10.51 -24.74
CA ASP A 16 10.62 -9.10 -25.14
C ASP A 16 9.18 -8.74 -25.55
N ASP A 17 8.33 -9.74 -25.79
CA ASP A 17 6.98 -9.58 -26.37
C ASP A 17 5.87 -10.00 -25.39
N SER A 18 6.12 -9.99 -24.08
CA SER A 18 5.10 -10.35 -23.10
C SER A 18 4.09 -9.23 -22.87
N ASP A 19 2.86 -9.61 -22.54
CA ASP A 19 1.88 -8.65 -22.03
C ASP A 19 2.34 -8.01 -20.71
N LEU A 20 1.86 -6.80 -20.48
CA LEU A 20 2.12 -6.04 -19.26
C LEU A 20 0.80 -5.79 -18.53
N VAL A 21 0.70 -6.16 -17.26
CA VAL A 21 -0.52 -5.93 -16.46
C VAL A 21 -0.20 -4.98 -15.32
N ILE A 22 -0.86 -3.83 -15.32
CA ILE A 22 -0.68 -2.77 -14.33
C ILE A 22 -2.01 -2.53 -13.62
N GLY A 23 -2.07 -2.79 -12.32
CA GLY A 23 -3.16 -2.35 -11.46
C GLY A 23 -2.94 -0.91 -11.00
N VAL A 24 -4.02 -0.17 -10.80
CA VAL A 24 -4.01 1.17 -10.20
C VAL A 24 -4.85 1.13 -8.94
N VAL A 25 -4.34 1.71 -7.86
CA VAL A 25 -5.09 1.98 -6.64
C VAL A 25 -5.01 3.46 -6.32
N SER A 26 -6.18 4.07 -6.11
CA SER A 26 -6.32 5.49 -5.79
C SER A 26 -7.56 5.70 -4.94
N ALA A 27 -7.48 6.60 -3.97
CA ALA A 27 -8.63 6.93 -3.14
C ALA A 27 -9.72 7.64 -3.95
N VAL A 28 -10.98 7.55 -3.52
CA VAL A 28 -12.09 8.32 -4.10
C VAL A 28 -11.76 9.82 -4.09
N GLY A 29 -12.21 10.52 -5.13
CA GLY A 29 -11.84 11.92 -5.35
C GLY A 29 -10.47 12.13 -6.01
N THR A 30 -9.71 11.07 -6.25
CA THR A 30 -8.46 11.15 -7.04
C THR A 30 -8.78 11.04 -8.54
N ASP A 31 -8.36 12.02 -9.33
CA ASP A 31 -8.46 11.95 -10.80
C ASP A 31 -7.35 11.07 -11.39
N SER A 32 -7.53 9.74 -11.32
CA SER A 32 -6.57 8.76 -11.82
C SER A 32 -6.22 8.95 -13.30
N SER A 33 -7.10 9.58 -14.10
CA SER A 33 -6.87 9.84 -15.52
C SER A 33 -5.64 10.71 -15.78
N LEU A 34 -5.32 11.61 -14.86
CA LEU A 34 -4.12 12.46 -14.94
C LEU A 34 -2.80 11.68 -14.82
N VAL A 35 -2.87 10.41 -14.38
CA VAL A 35 -1.75 9.48 -14.31
C VAL A 35 -1.86 8.38 -15.35
N THR A 36 -3.06 7.81 -15.55
CA THR A 36 -3.25 6.68 -16.48
C THR A 36 -3.15 7.09 -17.95
N GLU A 37 -3.62 8.28 -18.36
CA GLU A 37 -3.47 8.72 -19.75
C GLU A 37 -2.01 8.97 -20.14
N PRO A 38 -1.20 9.71 -19.34
CA PRO A 38 0.23 9.83 -19.65
C PRO A 38 0.96 8.49 -19.66
N LEU A 39 0.55 7.54 -18.79
CA LEU A 39 1.11 6.19 -18.78
C LEU A 39 0.84 5.45 -20.10
N VAL A 40 -0.41 5.45 -20.57
CA VAL A 40 -0.82 4.90 -21.88
C VAL A 40 0.05 5.48 -23.01
N HIS A 41 0.17 6.81 -23.06
CA HIS A 41 0.96 7.47 -24.10
C HIS A 41 2.45 7.12 -24.07
N ARG A 42 3.03 6.89 -22.89
CA ARG A 42 4.44 6.53 -22.77
C ARG A 42 4.71 5.08 -23.14
N LEU A 43 3.79 4.17 -22.86
CA LEU A 43 3.89 2.75 -23.22
C LEU A 43 4.02 2.55 -24.75
N LEU A 44 3.44 3.45 -25.56
CA LEU A 44 3.63 3.45 -27.02
C LEU A 44 5.12 3.54 -27.43
N LYS A 45 5.94 4.26 -26.66
CA LYS A 45 7.40 4.38 -26.93
C LYS A 45 8.16 3.08 -26.71
N PHE A 46 7.60 2.17 -25.92
CA PHE A 46 8.10 0.82 -25.67
C PHE A 46 7.46 -0.22 -26.60
N GLY A 47 6.66 0.22 -27.59
CA GLY A 47 5.99 -0.65 -28.55
C GLY A 47 4.71 -1.30 -28.05
N TYR A 48 4.16 -0.85 -26.91
CA TYR A 48 2.94 -1.41 -26.32
C TYR A 48 1.70 -0.65 -26.77
N THR A 49 0.66 -1.39 -27.16
CA THR A 49 -0.71 -0.87 -27.26
C THR A 49 -1.37 -1.05 -25.88
N ALA A 50 -1.87 0.03 -25.29
CA ALA A 50 -2.43 -0.03 -23.95
C ALA A 50 -3.97 0.00 -23.98
N GLU A 51 -4.57 -0.90 -23.18
CA GLU A 51 -6.01 -1.02 -22.95
C GLU A 51 -6.32 -0.67 -21.50
N LYS A 52 -7.26 0.25 -21.26
CA LYS A 52 -7.72 0.59 -19.90
C LYS A 52 -8.96 -0.22 -19.55
N ILE A 53 -8.92 -0.88 -18.40
CA ILE A 53 -10.00 -1.72 -17.86
C ILE A 53 -10.53 -1.05 -16.60
N LYS A 54 -11.72 -0.46 -16.71
CA LYS A 54 -12.36 0.20 -15.57
C LYS A 54 -13.17 -0.82 -14.76
N LEU A 55 -12.80 -1.12 -13.52
CA LEU A 55 -13.53 -2.15 -12.73
C LEU A 55 -14.99 -1.80 -12.50
N SER A 56 -15.31 -0.52 -12.38
CA SER A 56 -16.70 -0.09 -12.24
C SER A 56 -17.55 -0.43 -13.47
N SER A 57 -16.97 -0.63 -14.67
CA SER A 57 -17.75 -1.03 -15.85
C SER A 57 -18.25 -2.48 -15.77
N LEU A 58 -17.71 -3.28 -14.85
CA LEU A 58 -18.21 -4.62 -14.55
C LEU A 58 -19.49 -4.58 -13.69
N ILE A 59 -19.79 -3.42 -13.10
CA ILE A 59 -20.96 -3.16 -12.25
C ILE A 59 -21.98 -2.41 -13.11
N ASN A 60 -22.97 -3.14 -13.64
CA ASN A 60 -23.91 -2.60 -14.62
C ASN A 60 -25.12 -1.91 -13.95
N LEU A 61 -24.93 -0.71 -13.39
CA LEU A 61 -26.03 0.05 -12.76
C LEU A 61 -26.68 1.08 -13.70
N GLU A 62 -25.90 1.72 -14.58
CA GLU A 62 -26.36 2.82 -15.46
C GLU A 62 -27.43 2.39 -16.48
N ASN A 63 -27.54 1.09 -16.79
CA ASN A 63 -28.62 0.58 -17.65
C ASN A 63 -29.96 0.39 -16.91
N HIS A 64 -29.99 0.60 -15.60
CA HIS A 64 -31.14 0.26 -14.75
C HIS A 64 -31.57 1.39 -13.79
N ILE A 65 -30.74 2.41 -13.58
CA ILE A 65 -30.98 3.47 -12.59
C ILE A 65 -30.51 4.82 -13.16
N ASP A 66 -31.41 5.81 -13.17
CA ASP A 66 -31.05 7.22 -13.33
C ASP A 66 -30.63 7.78 -11.96
N PHE A 67 -29.43 8.35 -11.88
CA PHE A 67 -28.91 8.94 -10.64
C PHE A 67 -29.24 10.43 -10.58
N GLU A 68 -29.69 10.92 -9.43
CA GLU A 68 -30.02 12.34 -9.23
C GLU A 68 -28.76 13.22 -9.23
N ASN A 69 -27.64 12.69 -8.74
CA ASN A 69 -26.36 13.37 -8.68
C ASN A 69 -25.19 12.37 -8.59
N GLU A 70 -23.96 12.89 -8.68
CA GLU A 70 -22.75 12.07 -8.70
C GLU A 70 -22.45 11.40 -7.35
N GLU A 71 -22.87 11.98 -6.22
CA GLU A 71 -22.75 11.33 -4.91
C GLU A 71 -23.58 10.06 -4.86
N GLU A 72 -24.85 10.12 -5.29
CA GLU A 72 -25.72 8.96 -5.35
C GLU A 72 -25.14 7.89 -6.28
N ARG A 73 -24.62 8.30 -7.44
CA ARG A 73 -23.93 7.41 -8.37
C ARG A 73 -22.77 6.71 -7.67
N ILE A 74 -21.80 7.45 -7.11
CA ILE A 74 -20.62 6.87 -6.47
C ILE A 74 -21.02 5.91 -5.35
N ASN A 75 -21.92 6.31 -4.45
CA ASN A 75 -22.37 5.48 -3.34
C ASN A 75 -23.07 4.20 -3.82
N SER A 76 -23.86 4.27 -4.89
CA SER A 76 -24.53 3.11 -5.47
C SER A 76 -23.52 2.12 -6.06
N TYR A 77 -22.48 2.62 -6.73
CA TYR A 77 -21.39 1.78 -7.24
C TYR A 77 -20.59 1.11 -6.12
N ILE A 78 -20.31 1.82 -5.02
CA ILE A 78 -19.64 1.26 -3.84
C ILE A 78 -20.47 0.09 -3.29
N LYS A 79 -21.74 0.34 -2.95
CA LYS A 79 -22.65 -0.66 -2.39
C LYS A 79 -22.81 -1.88 -3.30
N ALA A 80 -22.94 -1.66 -4.60
CA ALA A 80 -23.04 -2.76 -5.56
C ALA A 80 -21.74 -3.58 -5.62
N GLY A 81 -20.59 -2.94 -5.51
CA GLY A 81 -19.30 -3.60 -5.36
C GLY A 81 -19.21 -4.46 -4.09
N ASP A 82 -19.67 -3.93 -2.96
CA ASP A 82 -19.64 -4.64 -1.68
C ASP A 82 -20.60 -5.83 -1.66
N GLU A 83 -21.79 -5.68 -2.24
CA GLU A 83 -22.73 -6.78 -2.40
C GLU A 83 -22.19 -7.86 -3.36
N LEU A 84 -21.50 -7.49 -4.44
CA LEU A 84 -20.80 -8.47 -5.28
C LEU A 84 -19.73 -9.24 -4.49
N ARG A 85 -18.93 -8.54 -3.67
CA ARG A 85 -17.91 -9.19 -2.84
C ARG A 85 -18.51 -10.12 -1.80
N LYS A 86 -19.59 -9.69 -1.14
CA LYS A 86 -20.33 -10.44 -0.12
C LYS A 86 -21.00 -11.69 -0.69
N ASN A 87 -21.61 -11.60 -1.87
CA ASN A 87 -22.31 -12.71 -2.51
C ASN A 87 -21.36 -13.68 -3.23
N SER A 88 -20.09 -13.31 -3.40
CA SER A 88 -19.07 -14.16 -4.03
C SER A 88 -17.81 -14.22 -3.17
N ASN A 89 -16.81 -13.38 -3.47
CA ASN A 89 -15.59 -13.25 -2.70
C ASN A 89 -15.01 -11.84 -2.91
N ASN A 90 -14.10 -11.41 -2.03
CA ASN A 90 -13.56 -10.05 -2.07
C ASN A 90 -12.72 -9.72 -3.31
N ALA A 91 -12.28 -10.72 -4.08
CA ALA A 91 -11.51 -10.56 -5.31
C ALA A 91 -12.37 -10.66 -6.58
N ILE A 92 -13.71 -10.70 -6.48
CA ILE A 92 -14.57 -11.00 -7.62
C ILE A 92 -14.41 -10.00 -8.79
N LEU A 93 -14.21 -8.71 -8.50
CA LEU A 93 -13.98 -7.70 -9.54
C LEU A 93 -12.64 -7.90 -10.26
N ALA A 94 -11.61 -8.41 -9.58
CA ALA A 94 -10.35 -8.79 -10.22
C ALA A 94 -10.53 -9.98 -11.18
N ALA A 95 -11.37 -10.96 -10.83
CA ALA A 95 -11.72 -12.04 -11.75
C ALA A 95 -12.45 -11.52 -13.00
N GLY A 96 -13.35 -10.55 -12.84
CA GLY A 96 -13.98 -9.85 -13.96
C GLY A 96 -12.98 -9.07 -14.81
N ALA A 97 -11.97 -8.44 -14.20
CA ALA A 97 -10.89 -7.75 -14.89
C ALA A 97 -10.11 -8.71 -15.80
N VAL A 98 -9.75 -9.89 -15.29
CA VAL A 98 -9.09 -10.95 -16.08
C VAL A 98 -9.94 -11.36 -17.29
N THR A 99 -11.26 -11.44 -17.12
CA THR A 99 -12.18 -11.73 -18.25
C THR A 99 -12.15 -10.63 -19.32
N LEU A 100 -11.99 -9.36 -18.93
CA LEU A 100 -11.85 -8.25 -19.87
C LEU A 100 -10.48 -8.24 -20.54
N ILE A 101 -9.42 -8.58 -19.80
CA ILE A 101 -8.05 -8.72 -20.34
C ILE A 101 -8.03 -9.78 -21.44
N GLU A 102 -8.60 -10.96 -21.20
CA GLU A 102 -8.62 -12.06 -22.18
C GLU A 102 -9.33 -11.63 -23.47
N LYS A 103 -10.49 -10.97 -23.34
CA LYS A 103 -11.28 -10.48 -24.50
C LYS A 103 -10.59 -9.38 -25.29
N ALA A 104 -9.87 -8.48 -24.61
CA ALA A 104 -9.22 -7.35 -25.25
C ALA A 104 -7.85 -7.70 -25.87
N ARG A 105 -7.34 -8.91 -25.59
CA ARG A 105 -5.98 -9.30 -26.01
C ARG A 105 -5.89 -9.54 -27.52
N ASP A 106 -5.01 -8.78 -28.16
CA ASP A 106 -4.57 -9.04 -29.53
C ASP A 106 -3.23 -9.78 -29.52
N LYS A 107 -3.24 -11.08 -29.82
CA LYS A 107 -2.03 -11.93 -29.83
C LYS A 107 -0.97 -11.50 -30.85
N ASN A 108 -1.27 -10.56 -31.74
CA ASN A 108 -0.33 -10.04 -32.73
C ASN A 108 0.37 -8.75 -32.27
N LYS A 109 0.04 -8.22 -31.09
CA LYS A 109 0.59 -6.96 -30.56
C LYS A 109 1.08 -7.15 -29.13
N LYS A 110 2.03 -6.31 -28.71
CA LYS A 110 2.38 -6.17 -27.30
C LYS A 110 1.27 -5.39 -26.61
N MET A 111 0.57 -6.02 -25.67
CA MET A 111 -0.55 -5.39 -24.97
C MET A 111 -0.15 -4.98 -23.55
N ALA A 112 -0.56 -3.79 -23.14
CA ALA A 112 -0.47 -3.34 -21.76
C ALA A 112 -1.88 -3.10 -21.21
N PHE A 113 -2.27 -3.82 -20.16
CA PHE A 113 -3.58 -3.72 -19.54
C PHE A 113 -3.49 -2.90 -18.26
N ILE A 114 -4.22 -1.78 -18.19
CA ILE A 114 -4.26 -0.88 -17.03
C ILE A 114 -5.60 -1.05 -16.32
N ILE A 115 -5.61 -1.68 -15.15
CA ILE A 115 -6.80 -1.96 -14.35
C ILE A 115 -7.07 -0.80 -13.38
N ASP A 116 -8.15 -0.06 -13.56
CA ASP A 116 -8.50 1.16 -12.81
C ASP A 116 -9.89 1.07 -12.15
N SER A 117 -10.05 1.11 -10.83
CA SER A 117 -9.04 1.00 -9.77
C SER A 117 -9.39 -0.15 -8.84
N LEU A 118 -8.35 -0.75 -8.26
CA LEU A 118 -8.42 -1.78 -7.24
C LEU A 118 -8.69 -1.12 -5.88
N LYS A 119 -9.54 -1.76 -5.07
CA LYS A 119 -10.11 -1.19 -3.85
C LYS A 119 -10.06 -2.12 -2.64
N HIS A 120 -9.72 -3.39 -2.86
CA HIS A 120 -9.59 -4.38 -1.81
C HIS A 120 -8.26 -5.17 -1.92
N PRO A 121 -7.56 -5.46 -0.81
CA PRO A 121 -6.28 -6.21 -0.83
C PRO A 121 -6.37 -7.55 -1.55
N GLU A 122 -7.46 -8.29 -1.35
CA GLU A 122 -7.69 -9.58 -2.01
C GLU A 122 -7.76 -9.48 -3.55
N GLU A 123 -8.15 -8.33 -4.13
CA GLU A 123 -8.11 -8.12 -5.59
C GLU A 123 -6.66 -8.07 -6.10
N VAL A 124 -5.78 -7.39 -5.36
CA VAL A 124 -4.34 -7.32 -5.66
C VAL A 124 -3.68 -8.69 -5.51
N GLU A 125 -3.97 -9.39 -4.41
CA GLU A 125 -3.47 -10.75 -4.18
C GLU A 125 -3.94 -11.72 -5.27
N PHE A 126 -5.17 -11.59 -5.73
CA PHE A 126 -5.72 -12.40 -6.81
C PHE A 126 -4.97 -12.15 -8.12
N LEU A 127 -4.77 -10.90 -8.52
CA LEU A 127 -4.01 -10.56 -9.74
C LEU A 127 -2.54 -11.00 -9.64
N ARG A 128 -1.93 -10.88 -8.45
CA ARG A 128 -0.59 -11.45 -8.19
C ARG A 128 -0.54 -12.96 -8.28
N LYS A 129 -1.62 -13.67 -7.94
CA LYS A 129 -1.69 -15.13 -8.15
C LYS A 129 -1.81 -15.47 -9.62
N VAL A 130 -2.63 -14.73 -10.38
CA VAL A 130 -2.85 -14.98 -11.81
C VAL A 130 -1.62 -14.64 -12.65
N TYR A 131 -1.06 -13.45 -12.45
CA TYR A 131 0.02 -12.88 -13.26
C TYR A 131 1.39 -12.92 -12.60
N SER A 132 1.50 -13.48 -11.39
CA SER A 132 2.76 -13.65 -10.67
C SER A 132 3.59 -12.35 -10.64
N ASP A 133 4.86 -12.43 -11.03
CA ASP A 133 5.76 -11.30 -11.06
C ASP A 133 5.58 -10.37 -12.27
N GLY A 134 4.73 -10.69 -13.24
CA GLY A 134 4.41 -9.80 -14.36
C GLY A 134 3.34 -8.75 -14.04
N PHE A 135 2.73 -8.81 -12.86
CA PHE A 135 1.82 -7.79 -12.37
C PHE A 135 2.54 -6.70 -11.56
N TYR A 136 2.20 -5.44 -11.86
CA TYR A 136 2.66 -4.26 -11.15
C TYR A 136 1.47 -3.48 -10.59
N LEU A 137 1.57 -3.00 -9.36
CA LEU A 137 0.57 -2.11 -8.75
C LEU A 137 1.10 -0.69 -8.61
N LEU A 138 0.40 0.28 -9.21
CA LEU A 138 0.64 1.72 -9.05
C LEU A 138 -0.29 2.31 -7.99
N GLY A 139 0.28 2.89 -6.94
CA GLY A 139 -0.44 3.64 -5.92
C GLY A 139 -0.42 5.13 -6.25
N ILE A 140 -1.60 5.74 -6.47
CA ILE A 140 -1.72 7.17 -6.72
C ILE A 140 -2.16 7.88 -5.43
N TYR A 141 -1.27 8.71 -4.89
CA TYR A 141 -1.57 9.57 -3.75
C TYR A 141 -2.01 10.96 -4.23
N ALA A 142 -3.09 11.47 -3.66
CA ALA A 142 -3.52 12.85 -3.79
C ALA A 142 -3.86 13.40 -2.41
N ASP A 143 -3.52 14.66 -2.17
CA ASP A 143 -3.84 15.33 -0.91
C ASP A 143 -5.36 15.37 -0.69
N GLU A 144 -5.79 15.23 0.55
CA GLU A 144 -7.22 15.16 0.91
C GLU A 144 -7.99 16.41 0.48
N GLU A 145 -7.41 17.59 0.65
CA GLU A 145 -7.98 18.86 0.18
C GLU A 145 -8.27 18.82 -1.32
N ARG A 146 -7.31 18.35 -2.13
CA ARG A 146 -7.49 18.19 -3.58
C ARG A 146 -8.55 17.15 -3.93
N ARG A 147 -8.64 16.05 -3.18
CA ARG A 147 -9.69 15.03 -3.37
C ARG A 147 -11.08 15.62 -3.08
N LEU A 148 -11.21 16.40 -2.01
CA LEU A 148 -12.43 17.09 -1.63
C LEU A 148 -12.84 18.12 -2.69
N GLU A 149 -11.91 18.95 -3.17
CA GLU A 149 -12.14 19.90 -4.26
C GLU A 149 -12.60 19.19 -5.54
N TYR A 150 -11.94 18.10 -5.92
CA TYR A 150 -12.32 17.34 -7.12
C TYR A 150 -13.75 16.78 -7.00
N LEU A 151 -14.12 16.23 -5.84
CA LEU A 151 -15.47 15.72 -5.59
C LEU A 151 -16.52 16.83 -5.64
N LYS A 152 -16.24 17.99 -5.03
CA LYS A 152 -17.17 19.13 -4.99
C LYS A 152 -17.30 19.80 -6.36
N ASP A 153 -16.19 20.19 -6.97
CA ASP A 153 -16.18 21.15 -8.08
C ASP A 153 -16.27 20.48 -9.45
N ARG A 154 -15.66 19.30 -9.63
CA ARG A 154 -15.61 18.62 -10.94
C ARG A 154 -16.59 17.48 -11.09
N ARG A 155 -16.94 16.85 -9.97
CA ARG A 155 -17.85 15.71 -9.91
C ARG A 155 -19.26 16.14 -9.49
N GLY A 156 -19.43 17.34 -8.91
CA GLY A 156 -20.74 17.86 -8.58
C GLY A 156 -21.36 17.21 -7.34
N CYS A 157 -20.54 16.75 -6.39
CA CYS A 157 -21.02 16.40 -5.05
C CYS A 157 -21.44 17.69 -4.33
N VAL A 158 -22.73 18.04 -4.42
CA VAL A 158 -23.30 19.31 -3.94
C VAL A 158 -23.73 19.30 -2.47
N VAL A 159 -23.86 18.12 -1.85
CA VAL A 159 -24.33 17.99 -0.47
C VAL A 159 -23.19 18.27 0.51
N GLU A 160 -23.43 19.13 1.48
CA GLU A 160 -22.45 19.47 2.51
C GLU A 160 -22.02 18.22 3.30
N GLY A 161 -20.70 18.01 3.42
CA GLY A 161 -20.12 16.86 4.11
C GLY A 161 -20.23 15.51 3.39
N SER A 162 -20.83 15.42 2.20
CA SER A 162 -20.89 14.13 1.49
C SER A 162 -19.56 13.68 0.91
N ALA A 163 -18.76 14.61 0.38
CA ALA A 163 -17.42 14.30 -0.10
C ALA A 163 -16.53 13.67 0.99
N GLN A 164 -16.60 14.18 2.23
CA GLN A 164 -15.88 13.59 3.36
C GLN A 164 -16.39 12.19 3.68
N ARG A 165 -17.71 12.00 3.76
CA ARG A 165 -18.31 10.68 4.01
C ARG A 165 -17.89 9.65 2.97
N LEU A 166 -17.84 10.03 1.69
CA LEU A 166 -17.38 9.15 0.61
C LEU A 166 -15.91 8.76 0.79
N ILE A 167 -15.06 9.72 1.17
CA ILE A 167 -13.65 9.47 1.48
C ILE A 167 -13.51 8.48 2.63
N ASP A 168 -14.24 8.70 3.72
CA ASP A 168 -14.18 7.83 4.91
C ASP A 168 -14.63 6.39 4.58
N ILE A 169 -15.69 6.23 3.77
CA ILE A 169 -16.20 4.94 3.27
C ILE A 169 -15.14 4.26 2.39
N ASP A 170 -14.60 4.96 1.38
CA ASP A 170 -13.62 4.38 0.44
C ASP A 170 -12.33 3.92 1.12
N GLU A 171 -11.88 4.64 2.14
CA GLU A 171 -10.65 4.34 2.86
C GLU A 171 -10.76 3.05 3.67
N SER A 172 -11.85 2.87 4.44
CA SER A 172 -12.12 1.65 5.21
C SER A 172 -13.55 1.63 5.78
N GLU A 173 -14.44 0.81 5.21
CA GLU A 173 -15.83 0.68 5.70
C GLU A 173 -15.97 -0.12 7.02
N GLY A 174 -14.88 -0.69 7.52
CA GLY A 174 -14.87 -1.37 8.83
C GLY A 174 -15.50 -2.75 8.86
N PHE A 175 -15.97 -3.28 7.72
CA PHE A 175 -16.45 -4.66 7.59
C PHE A 175 -15.73 -5.42 6.47
N ARG A 176 -15.83 -6.76 6.51
CA ARG A 176 -15.01 -7.69 5.71
C ARG A 176 -15.09 -7.51 4.19
N HIS A 177 -16.23 -7.08 3.67
CA HIS A 177 -16.53 -7.03 2.23
C HIS A 177 -16.55 -5.60 1.67
N GLY A 178 -16.37 -4.60 2.53
CA GLY A 178 -16.38 -3.20 2.12
C GLY A 178 -15.06 -2.76 1.50
N GLN A 179 -15.00 -1.52 1.06
CA GLN A 179 -13.77 -0.95 0.54
C GLN A 179 -12.66 -0.88 1.61
N ARG A 180 -11.44 -1.17 1.17
CA ARG A 180 -10.21 -1.16 1.97
C ARG A 180 -9.09 -0.53 1.15
N THR A 181 -9.36 0.63 0.56
CA THR A 181 -8.47 1.27 -0.42
C THR A 181 -7.13 1.62 0.21
N ARG A 182 -7.12 2.04 1.48
CA ARG A 182 -5.88 2.29 2.23
C ARG A 182 -5.00 1.05 2.27
N ASP A 183 -5.55 -0.07 2.74
CA ASP A 183 -4.85 -1.35 2.86
C ASP A 183 -4.38 -1.86 1.48
N THR A 184 -5.13 -1.55 0.42
CA THR A 184 -4.79 -1.87 -0.97
C THR A 184 -3.62 -1.00 -1.48
N TYR A 185 -3.61 0.29 -1.15
CA TYR A 185 -2.57 1.23 -1.53
C TYR A 185 -1.19 0.84 -0.98
N HIS A 186 -1.14 0.27 0.23
CA HIS A 186 0.08 -0.28 0.82
C HIS A 186 0.76 -1.36 -0.01
N LEU A 187 -0.02 -2.12 -0.77
CA LEU A 187 0.51 -3.19 -1.58
C LEU A 187 1.22 -2.67 -2.83
N SER A 188 1.21 -1.36 -3.09
CA SER A 188 1.74 -0.79 -4.32
C SER A 188 3.22 -1.09 -4.51
N ASP A 189 3.56 -1.41 -5.75
CA ASP A 189 4.92 -1.67 -6.19
C ASP A 189 5.66 -0.38 -6.55
N PHE A 190 4.90 0.66 -6.87
CA PHE A 190 5.42 1.99 -7.17
C PHE A 190 4.39 3.06 -6.81
N TYR A 191 4.85 4.13 -6.16
CA TYR A 191 4.00 5.22 -5.66
C TYR A 191 4.17 6.48 -6.50
N VAL A 192 3.05 7.09 -6.85
CA VAL A 192 2.96 8.30 -7.67
C VAL A 192 2.18 9.36 -6.90
N TYR A 193 2.72 10.58 -6.85
CA TYR A 193 2.00 11.72 -6.30
C TYR A 193 1.29 12.50 -7.39
N LEU A 194 -0.02 12.68 -7.23
CA LEU A 194 -0.87 13.53 -8.05
C LEU A 194 -0.97 14.92 -7.43
N GLY A 195 0.10 15.69 -7.63
CA GLY A 195 0.18 17.11 -7.28
C GLY A 195 -0.36 18.04 -8.36
N SER A 196 0.05 19.31 -8.28
CA SER A 196 -0.19 20.34 -9.29
C SER A 196 0.84 20.31 -10.42
N ASN A 197 2.02 19.77 -10.17
CA ASN A 197 3.12 19.72 -11.12
C ASN A 197 3.02 18.51 -12.08
N GLN A 198 2.55 18.77 -13.30
CA GLN A 198 2.41 17.73 -14.33
C GLN A 198 3.76 17.14 -14.77
N ASP A 199 4.85 17.91 -14.72
CA ASP A 199 6.18 17.41 -15.07
C ASP A 199 6.69 16.41 -14.03
N LEU A 200 6.37 16.60 -12.75
CA LEU A 200 6.69 15.63 -11.70
C LEU A 200 6.02 14.28 -11.99
N ILE A 201 4.72 14.27 -12.32
CA ILE A 201 3.97 13.06 -12.67
C ILE A 201 4.61 12.39 -13.89
N ASN A 202 4.86 13.16 -14.94
CA ASN A 202 5.44 12.69 -16.18
C ASN A 202 6.83 12.04 -16.00
N ASN A 203 7.71 12.66 -15.24
CA ASN A 203 9.05 12.14 -14.96
C ASN A 203 9.01 10.94 -14.02
N THR A 204 8.09 10.92 -13.06
CA THR A 204 7.87 9.80 -12.15
C THR A 204 7.39 8.56 -12.92
N LEU A 205 6.43 8.72 -13.84
CA LEU A 205 5.97 7.65 -14.73
C LEU A 205 7.05 7.17 -15.70
N GLN A 206 7.86 8.09 -16.24
CA GLN A 206 8.99 7.70 -17.08
C GLN A 206 10.00 6.86 -16.29
N ARG A 207 10.35 7.27 -15.06
CA ARG A 207 11.23 6.49 -14.17
C ARG A 207 10.65 5.10 -13.90
N PHE A 208 9.36 4.99 -13.62
CA PHE A 208 8.70 3.70 -13.43
C PHE A 208 8.87 2.81 -14.66
N LEU A 209 8.56 3.32 -15.86
CA LEU A 209 8.69 2.56 -17.10
C LEU A 209 10.15 2.15 -17.37
N ASP A 210 11.10 3.08 -17.26
CA ASP A 210 12.52 2.77 -17.49
C ASP A 210 13.02 1.66 -16.55
N LEU A 211 12.54 1.62 -15.30
CA LEU A 211 12.88 0.56 -14.35
C LEU A 211 12.28 -0.79 -14.73
N ILE A 212 10.98 -0.84 -15.04
CA ILE A 212 10.34 -2.12 -15.45
C ILE A 212 10.83 -2.59 -16.81
N PHE A 213 11.38 -1.71 -17.65
CA PHE A 213 12.00 -2.06 -18.94
C PHE A 213 13.51 -2.23 -18.83
N SER A 214 14.00 -2.65 -17.66
CA SER A 214 15.38 -3.08 -17.43
C SER A 214 16.45 -2.05 -17.80
N SER A 215 16.18 -0.74 -17.59
CA SER A 215 17.19 0.29 -17.78
C SER A 215 18.40 0.03 -16.87
N PRO A 216 19.61 -0.18 -17.42
CA PRO A 216 20.74 -0.71 -16.67
C PRO A 216 21.35 0.28 -15.69
N TYR A 217 21.10 1.58 -15.87
CA TYR A 217 21.82 2.65 -15.15
C TYR A 217 20.99 3.34 -14.09
N LEU A 218 19.71 2.98 -13.94
CA LEU A 218 18.89 3.52 -12.86
C LEU A 218 19.26 2.88 -11.52
N THR A 219 19.60 3.73 -10.57
CA THR A 219 19.86 3.37 -9.16
C THR A 219 18.74 3.93 -8.28
N PRO A 220 18.53 3.38 -7.08
CA PRO A 220 17.53 3.91 -6.16
C PRO A 220 17.87 5.35 -5.78
N THR A 221 16.84 6.18 -5.59
CA THR A 221 16.98 7.44 -4.87
C THR A 221 17.27 7.16 -3.40
N PHE A 222 17.72 8.18 -2.66
CA PHE A 222 17.94 7.99 -1.23
C PHE A 222 16.64 7.70 -0.47
N ASP A 223 15.52 8.33 -0.87
CA ASP A 223 14.21 8.07 -0.27
C ASP A 223 13.74 6.64 -0.54
N GLU A 224 13.92 6.12 -1.77
CA GLU A 224 13.60 4.71 -2.10
C GLU A 224 14.45 3.75 -1.27
N TYR A 225 15.75 4.02 -1.13
CA TYR A 225 16.65 3.22 -0.31
C TYR A 225 16.28 3.26 1.18
N ALA A 226 16.06 4.45 1.73
CA ALA A 226 15.72 4.62 3.14
C ALA A 226 14.37 4.01 3.49
N MET A 227 13.37 4.13 2.60
CA MET A 227 12.08 3.48 2.75
C MET A 227 12.19 1.96 2.66
N PHE A 228 12.97 1.42 1.72
CA PHE A 228 13.27 -0.01 1.69
C PHE A 228 13.93 -0.50 2.98
N MET A 229 14.86 0.27 3.56
CA MET A 229 15.47 -0.05 4.84
C MET A 229 14.46 0.00 6.00
N ALA A 230 13.49 0.92 5.98
CA ALA A 230 12.40 0.95 6.95
C ALA A 230 11.52 -0.31 6.84
N PHE A 231 11.11 -0.71 5.64
CA PHE A 231 10.39 -1.97 5.43
C PHE A 231 11.22 -3.20 5.82
N ASN A 232 12.50 -3.25 5.46
CA ASN A 232 13.37 -4.35 5.89
C ASN A 232 13.56 -4.38 7.42
N SER A 233 13.48 -3.23 8.08
CA SER A 233 13.44 -3.19 9.54
C SER A 233 12.10 -3.68 10.09
N SER A 234 10.97 -3.52 9.41
CA SER A 234 9.67 -3.95 9.93
C SER A 234 9.54 -5.47 10.07
N VAL A 235 10.18 -6.25 9.20
CA VAL A 235 10.02 -7.72 9.13
C VAL A 235 10.48 -8.46 10.38
N ARG A 236 11.30 -7.83 11.23
CA ARG A 236 11.74 -8.40 12.51
C ARG A 236 10.73 -8.24 13.65
N SER A 237 9.70 -7.41 13.45
CA SER A 237 8.69 -7.11 14.46
C SER A 237 7.94 -8.38 14.84
N GLY A 238 7.85 -8.64 16.15
CA GLY A 238 7.00 -9.67 16.73
C GLY A 238 5.65 -9.17 17.27
N ASP A 239 5.23 -7.96 16.90
CA ASP A 239 3.91 -7.44 17.29
C ASP A 239 2.79 -8.28 16.64
N LEU A 240 1.76 -8.58 17.43
CA LEU A 240 0.62 -9.41 17.01
C LEU A 240 -0.33 -8.65 16.08
N SER A 241 -0.30 -7.31 16.12
CA SER A 241 -1.21 -6.47 15.34
C SER A 241 -0.69 -6.11 13.95
N ARG A 242 0.56 -5.63 13.85
CA ARG A 242 1.13 -5.13 12.59
C ARG A 242 2.65 -5.17 12.59
N GLN A 243 3.27 -5.20 11.42
CA GLN A 243 4.72 -5.01 11.27
C GLN A 243 5.00 -3.61 10.71
N VAL A 244 5.60 -2.76 11.53
CA VAL A 244 5.95 -1.37 11.22
C VAL A 244 7.44 -1.18 11.38
N GLY A 245 8.04 -0.47 10.44
CA GLY A 245 9.46 -0.14 10.48
C GLY A 245 9.69 1.35 10.27
N ALA A 246 10.78 1.83 10.84
CA ALA A 246 11.21 3.21 10.67
C ALA A 246 12.73 3.30 10.58
N VAL A 247 13.21 4.37 9.97
CA VAL A 247 14.63 4.69 9.83
C VAL A 247 14.84 6.17 10.08
N VAL A 248 15.86 6.52 10.85
CA VAL A 248 16.37 7.90 10.90
C VAL A 248 17.58 8.01 9.99
N ALA A 249 17.57 9.03 9.14
CA ALA A 249 18.67 9.35 8.25
C ALA A 249 19.10 10.81 8.37
N LYS A 250 20.40 11.06 8.19
CA LYS A 250 20.98 12.40 8.18
C LYS A 250 22.09 12.47 7.14
N ASN A 251 22.16 13.54 6.36
CA ASN A 251 23.17 13.71 5.30
C ASN A 251 23.23 12.53 4.30
N LYS A 252 22.06 11.97 3.93
CA LYS A 252 21.97 10.76 3.09
C LYS A 252 22.69 9.54 3.67
N GLN A 253 22.70 9.41 5.00
CA GLN A 253 23.20 8.24 5.71
C GLN A 253 22.13 7.74 6.68
N ILE A 254 21.93 6.43 6.71
CA ILE A 254 21.09 5.78 7.71
C ILE A 254 21.83 5.76 9.03
N ILE A 255 21.26 6.36 10.08
CA ILE A 255 21.90 6.48 11.40
C ILE A 255 21.22 5.62 12.46
N ALA A 256 19.95 5.26 12.26
CA ALA A 256 19.24 4.30 13.11
C ALA A 256 18.09 3.62 12.36
N THR A 257 17.73 2.43 12.83
CA THR A 257 16.56 1.66 12.39
C THR A 257 15.69 1.36 13.61
N GLY A 258 14.38 1.37 13.43
CA GLY A 258 13.40 0.96 14.43
C GLY A 258 12.39 -0.01 13.83
N ALA A 259 11.84 -0.85 14.70
CA ALA A 259 10.71 -1.73 14.41
C ALA A 259 9.76 -1.65 15.60
N ASN A 260 8.46 -1.81 15.39
CA ASN A 260 7.55 -1.91 16.51
C ASN A 260 7.75 -3.25 17.23
N ASP A 261 8.24 -3.26 18.46
CA ASP A 261 8.36 -4.48 19.26
C ASP A 261 8.37 -4.16 20.75
N VAL A 262 8.39 -5.19 21.59
CA VAL A 262 8.41 -5.04 23.05
C VAL A 262 9.83 -4.64 23.52
N PRO A 263 9.95 -3.58 24.35
CA PRO A 263 11.23 -3.13 24.87
C PRO A 263 11.77 -4.04 25.96
N LYS A 264 13.09 -4.07 26.11
CA LYS A 264 13.83 -4.85 27.12
C LYS A 264 14.45 -3.92 28.17
N ALA A 265 14.55 -4.42 29.41
CA ALA A 265 15.30 -3.73 30.47
C ALA A 265 16.76 -3.52 30.04
N GLY A 266 17.29 -2.31 30.27
CA GLY A 266 18.61 -1.90 29.77
C GLY A 266 18.60 -1.25 28.38
N GLY A 267 17.46 -1.23 27.69
CA GLY A 267 17.28 -0.59 26.39
C GLY A 267 17.21 -1.58 25.22
N GLY A 268 16.72 -1.09 24.08
CA GLY A 268 16.47 -1.89 22.88
C GLY A 268 15.24 -2.79 23.01
N LEU A 269 15.10 -3.68 22.03
CA LEU A 269 13.96 -4.59 21.87
C LEU A 269 14.37 -6.05 22.09
N TYR A 270 13.39 -6.91 22.37
CA TYR A 270 13.64 -8.35 22.43
C TYR A 270 14.01 -8.92 21.06
N TRP A 271 15.02 -9.79 21.04
CA TRP A 271 15.46 -10.58 19.89
C TRP A 271 15.29 -12.06 20.19
N SER A 272 15.06 -12.84 19.14
CA SER A 272 15.21 -14.29 19.21
C SER A 272 16.71 -14.62 19.22
N GLU A 273 17.15 -15.45 20.17
CA GLU A 273 18.56 -15.75 20.39
C GLU A 273 18.83 -17.24 20.23
N ILE A 274 20.02 -17.59 19.72
CA ILE A 274 20.46 -18.99 19.67
C ILE A 274 20.95 -19.39 21.05
N VAL A 275 20.29 -20.36 21.66
CA VAL A 275 20.72 -20.97 22.92
C VAL A 275 21.98 -21.79 22.67
N SER A 276 23.13 -21.28 23.11
CA SER A 276 24.46 -21.83 22.81
C SER A 276 24.62 -23.32 23.12
N LYS A 277 23.94 -23.83 24.14
CA LYS A 277 24.01 -25.25 24.55
C LYS A 277 23.20 -26.19 23.64
N THR A 278 22.10 -25.72 23.06
CA THR A 278 21.15 -26.57 22.31
C THR A 278 21.12 -26.27 20.82
N GLY A 279 21.62 -25.09 20.41
CA GLY A 279 21.49 -24.57 19.05
C GLY A 279 20.06 -24.15 18.68
N LYS A 280 19.11 -24.21 19.61
CA LYS A 280 17.73 -23.77 19.38
C LYS A 280 17.65 -22.26 19.34
N VAL A 281 16.82 -21.73 18.43
CA VAL A 281 16.42 -20.32 18.44
C VAL A 281 15.23 -20.21 19.38
N ASP A 282 15.39 -19.51 20.50
CA ASP A 282 14.34 -19.29 21.48
C ASP A 282 14.13 -17.78 21.70
N ASP A 283 12.89 -17.40 22.00
CA ASP A 283 12.57 -16.06 22.48
C ASP A 283 12.65 -16.01 24.01
N ALA A 284 12.94 -14.81 24.53
CA ALA A 284 12.91 -14.58 25.97
C ALA A 284 11.51 -14.92 26.53
N PRO A 285 11.41 -15.74 27.61
CA PRO A 285 10.15 -16.04 28.26
C PRO A 285 9.42 -14.76 28.66
N GLU A 286 8.15 -14.63 28.29
CA GLU A 286 7.32 -13.44 28.49
C GLU A 286 7.87 -12.13 27.88
N GLY A 287 8.91 -12.23 27.04
CA GLY A 287 9.56 -11.08 26.41
C GLY A 287 8.66 -10.39 25.41
N LYS A 288 7.84 -11.15 24.67
CA LYS A 288 6.90 -10.63 23.67
C LYS A 288 5.46 -11.06 23.95
N ASP A 289 4.49 -10.42 23.33
CA ASP A 289 3.07 -10.70 23.60
C ASP A 289 2.65 -12.11 23.13
N TYR A 290 3.19 -12.60 22.01
CA TYR A 290 2.96 -14.00 21.61
C TYR A 290 3.57 -15.01 22.60
N THR A 291 4.68 -14.68 23.28
CA THR A 291 5.24 -15.55 24.33
C THR A 291 4.41 -15.53 25.62
N ARG A 292 3.48 -14.58 25.76
CA ARG A 292 2.47 -14.53 26.83
C ARG A 292 1.11 -15.10 26.40
N GLY A 293 0.90 -15.33 25.11
CA GLY A 293 -0.34 -15.84 24.54
C GLY A 293 -1.48 -14.83 24.40
N ILE A 294 -1.23 -13.52 24.62
CA ILE A 294 -2.28 -12.49 24.52
C ILE A 294 -1.70 -11.12 24.14
N ASP A 295 -2.40 -10.40 23.27
CA ASP A 295 -2.15 -8.98 22.98
C ASP A 295 -2.63 -8.13 24.17
N SER A 296 -1.68 -7.44 24.81
CA SER A 296 -1.95 -6.63 26.00
C SER A 296 -2.94 -5.50 25.72
N ASN A 297 -2.82 -4.86 24.57
CA ASN A 297 -3.70 -3.76 24.17
C ASN A 297 -5.12 -4.27 23.91
N LYS A 298 -5.25 -5.36 23.15
CA LYS A 298 -6.57 -5.93 22.84
C LYS A 298 -7.29 -6.41 24.10
N LYS A 299 -6.55 -7.01 25.05
CA LYS A 299 -7.09 -7.39 26.35
C LYS A 299 -7.64 -6.17 27.09
N THR A 300 -6.86 -5.10 27.21
CA THR A 300 -7.30 -3.89 27.92
C THR A 300 -8.51 -3.23 27.26
N GLN A 301 -8.57 -3.18 25.93
CA GLN A 301 -9.75 -2.70 25.21
C GLN A 301 -11.00 -3.51 25.58
N LEU A 302 -10.90 -4.85 25.63
CA LEU A 302 -12.02 -5.71 26.00
C LEU A 302 -12.44 -5.51 27.46
N ASP A 303 -11.47 -5.35 28.37
CA ASP A 303 -11.73 -5.06 29.78
C ASP A 303 -12.48 -3.71 29.95
N MET A 304 -12.09 -2.69 29.17
CA MET A 304 -12.79 -1.39 29.15
C MET A 304 -14.22 -1.51 28.61
N VAL A 305 -14.41 -2.24 27.51
CA VAL A 305 -15.74 -2.48 26.95
C VAL A 305 -16.62 -3.21 27.96
N GLN A 306 -16.08 -4.22 28.65
CA GLN A 306 -16.82 -4.95 29.67
C GLN A 306 -17.17 -4.06 30.88
N ASP A 307 -16.25 -3.20 31.33
CA ASP A 307 -16.53 -2.24 32.41
C ASP A 307 -17.66 -1.26 32.03
N ILE A 308 -17.68 -0.77 30.78
CA ILE A 308 -18.75 0.08 30.27
C ILE A 308 -20.09 -0.68 30.27
N ILE A 309 -20.11 -1.91 29.75
CA ILE A 309 -21.31 -2.75 29.72
C ILE A 309 -21.85 -2.99 31.13
N ASN A 310 -21.00 -3.39 32.07
CA ASN A 310 -21.41 -3.65 33.45
C ASN A 310 -22.02 -2.39 34.11
N LYS A 311 -21.45 -1.20 33.86
CA LYS A 311 -21.97 0.09 34.36
C LYS A 311 -23.30 0.48 33.71
N ILE A 312 -23.55 0.04 32.49
CA ILE A 312 -24.83 0.21 31.78
C ILE A 312 -25.87 -0.75 32.38
N GLU A 313 -25.57 -2.04 32.48
CA GLU A 313 -26.51 -3.06 32.99
C GLU A 313 -27.05 -2.75 34.38
N VAL A 314 -26.20 -2.29 35.30
CA VAL A 314 -26.61 -1.86 36.65
C VAL A 314 -27.67 -0.75 36.62
N LYS A 315 -27.74 0.05 35.54
CA LYS A 315 -28.74 1.10 35.36
C LYS A 315 -30.00 0.63 34.61
N PHE A 316 -29.96 -0.53 33.94
CA PHE A 316 -31.00 -1.02 33.03
C PHE A 316 -31.69 -2.31 33.51
N GLU A 317 -31.66 -2.64 34.81
CA GLU A 317 -32.41 -3.76 35.45
C GLU A 317 -33.95 -3.79 35.16
N GLN A 318 -34.49 -2.88 34.34
CA GLN A 318 -35.89 -2.81 33.91
C GLN A 318 -36.18 -3.37 32.49
N LEU A 319 -35.20 -3.88 31.73
CA LEU A 319 -35.41 -4.33 30.34
C LEU A 319 -35.38 -5.87 30.18
N GLN A 320 -36.38 -6.40 29.47
CA GLN A 320 -36.79 -7.81 29.48
C GLN A 320 -35.96 -8.79 28.61
N SER A 321 -34.82 -8.39 28.01
CA SER A 321 -33.96 -9.34 27.24
C SER A 321 -32.49 -8.95 27.16
N ILE A 322 -31.73 -9.10 28.24
CA ILE A 322 -30.35 -8.57 28.39
C ILE A 322 -29.32 -9.13 27.39
N ASN A 323 -29.39 -10.42 27.02
CA ASN A 323 -28.28 -11.08 26.29
C ASN A 323 -28.06 -10.60 24.84
N ASP A 324 -29.11 -10.30 24.08
CA ASP A 324 -28.95 -9.84 22.69
C ASP A 324 -28.47 -8.39 22.64
N TYR A 325 -28.87 -7.55 23.60
CA TYR A 325 -28.38 -6.17 23.72
C TYR A 325 -26.91 -6.12 24.12
N GLU A 326 -26.47 -6.97 25.06
CA GLU A 326 -25.07 -7.01 25.47
C GLU A 326 -24.15 -7.31 24.28
N LYS A 327 -24.54 -8.30 23.47
CA LYS A 327 -23.78 -8.69 22.28
C LYS A 327 -23.69 -7.57 21.25
N GLU A 328 -24.80 -6.88 20.98
CA GLU A 328 -24.82 -5.77 20.02
C GLU A 328 -24.08 -4.54 20.56
N LEU A 329 -24.24 -4.19 21.84
CA LEU A 329 -23.51 -3.12 22.50
C LEU A 329 -22.00 -3.38 22.49
N LYS A 330 -21.58 -4.61 22.79
CA LYS A 330 -20.17 -5.00 22.74
C LYS A 330 -19.60 -4.81 21.33
N LYS A 331 -20.35 -5.20 20.30
CA LYS A 331 -19.95 -5.00 18.91
C LYS A 331 -19.80 -3.51 18.60
N ILE A 332 -20.80 -2.68 18.91
CA ILE A 332 -20.78 -1.22 18.72
C ILE A 332 -19.57 -0.58 19.42
N LEU A 333 -19.29 -0.98 20.67
CA LEU A 333 -18.17 -0.42 21.44
C LEU A 333 -16.81 -0.86 20.89
N ILE A 334 -16.68 -2.09 20.41
CA ILE A 334 -15.45 -2.57 19.76
C ILE A 334 -15.22 -1.83 18.43
N GLU A 335 -16.28 -1.53 17.68
CA GLU A 335 -16.24 -0.78 16.43
C GLU A 335 -16.09 0.74 16.65
N SER A 336 -16.23 1.21 17.89
CA SER A 336 -16.02 2.62 18.27
C SER A 336 -14.54 3.02 18.37
N THR A 337 -14.28 4.27 18.74
CA THR A 337 -12.92 4.80 18.97
C THR A 337 -12.15 4.07 20.07
N ILE A 338 -12.81 3.30 20.94
CA ILE A 338 -12.14 2.43 21.93
C ILE A 338 -11.28 1.37 21.22
N GLY A 339 -11.74 0.84 20.09
CA GLY A 339 -11.00 -0.12 19.29
C GLY A 339 -9.72 0.44 18.68
N ASP A 340 -9.61 1.77 18.57
CA ASP A 340 -8.46 2.48 18.00
C ASP A 340 -7.39 2.82 19.06
N LEU A 341 -7.63 2.56 20.35
CA LEU A 341 -6.65 2.78 21.41
C LEU A 341 -5.44 1.86 21.24
N THR A 342 -4.23 2.41 21.34
CA THR A 342 -2.96 1.67 21.17
C THR A 342 -2.02 1.82 22.37
N GLU A 343 -2.40 2.64 23.35
CA GLU A 343 -1.58 3.08 24.48
C GLU A 343 -1.31 1.99 25.51
N PHE A 344 -2.11 0.92 25.51
CA PHE A 344 -1.99 -0.19 26.47
C PHE A 344 -1.12 -1.33 25.96
N GLY A 345 -0.62 -1.21 24.71
CA GLY A 345 0.34 -2.13 24.15
C GLY A 345 1.68 -2.05 24.87
N ARG A 346 2.35 -3.19 25.01
CA ARG A 346 3.74 -3.24 25.49
C ARG A 346 4.74 -2.78 24.44
N VAL A 347 4.31 -2.73 23.19
CA VAL A 347 5.11 -2.44 22.01
C VAL A 347 5.47 -0.96 21.97
N VAL A 348 6.77 -0.67 21.84
CA VAL A 348 7.24 0.66 21.43
C VAL A 348 7.10 0.76 19.92
N HIS A 349 6.59 1.89 19.41
CA HIS A 349 6.42 2.09 17.97
C HIS A 349 7.78 2.23 17.25
N ALA A 350 7.81 1.92 15.95
CA ALA A 350 9.04 1.90 15.17
C ALA A 350 9.75 3.27 15.13
N GLU A 351 8.98 4.35 15.01
CA GLU A 351 9.46 5.73 14.96
C GLU A 351 10.11 6.12 16.30
N MET A 352 9.45 5.77 17.40
CA MET A 352 9.98 5.98 18.75
C MET A 352 11.26 5.19 18.96
N GLU A 353 11.28 3.91 18.58
CA GLU A 353 12.47 3.07 18.73
C GLU A 353 13.64 3.56 17.87
N ALA A 354 13.39 4.05 16.65
CA ALA A 354 14.45 4.60 15.80
C ALA A 354 15.08 5.86 16.44
N ILE A 355 14.27 6.73 17.04
CA ILE A 355 14.74 7.92 17.80
C ILE A 355 15.48 7.49 19.09
N LEU A 356 14.93 6.53 19.83
CA LEU A 356 15.55 6.01 21.05
C LEU A 356 16.87 5.29 20.76
N SER A 357 16.99 4.62 19.61
CA SER A 357 18.25 4.02 19.18
C SER A 357 19.32 5.08 18.97
N CYS A 358 19.00 6.19 18.32
CA CYS A 358 19.92 7.34 18.24
C CYS A 358 20.32 7.84 19.63
N SER A 359 19.35 7.96 20.54
CA SER A 359 19.59 8.47 21.90
C SER A 359 20.49 7.56 22.73
N ARG A 360 20.30 6.24 22.65
CA ARG A 360 21.13 5.24 23.34
C ARG A 360 22.58 5.28 22.88
N GLU A 361 22.82 5.53 21.60
CA GLU A 361 24.15 5.61 20.99
C GLU A 361 24.76 7.03 21.00
N GLY A 362 24.07 8.02 21.59
CA GLY A 362 24.53 9.41 21.62
C GLY A 362 24.54 10.11 20.25
N ILE A 363 23.73 9.64 19.31
CA ILE A 363 23.59 10.20 17.96
C ILE A 363 22.47 11.25 17.94
N SER A 364 22.77 12.44 17.43
CA SER A 364 21.77 13.52 17.35
C SER A 364 20.79 13.33 16.19
N THR A 365 19.49 13.34 16.50
CA THR A 365 18.37 13.37 15.55
C THR A 365 18.02 14.77 15.04
N LYS A 366 18.68 15.82 15.56
CA LYS A 366 18.43 17.20 15.14
C LYS A 366 18.72 17.37 13.64
N SER A 367 17.76 17.92 12.90
CA SER A 367 17.82 18.08 11.44
C SER A 367 18.02 16.76 10.70
N ALA A 368 17.44 15.68 11.23
CA ALA A 368 17.38 14.39 10.55
C ALA A 368 16.03 14.23 9.84
N SER A 369 16.01 13.34 8.85
CA SER A 369 14.78 12.83 8.24
C SER A 369 14.41 11.47 8.84
N LEU A 370 13.13 11.24 9.10
CA LEU A 370 12.58 9.96 9.52
C LEU A 370 11.76 9.35 8.38
N TYR A 371 11.98 8.08 8.09
CA TYR A 371 11.23 7.31 7.09
C TYR A 371 10.45 6.24 7.83
N CYS A 372 9.17 6.07 7.54
CA CYS A 372 8.33 5.08 8.23
C CYS A 372 7.34 4.41 7.27
N THR A 373 7.10 3.12 7.49
CA THR A 373 6.20 2.32 6.64
C THR A 373 4.72 2.67 6.85
N THR A 374 4.40 3.35 7.95
CA THR A 374 3.07 3.84 8.31
C THR A 374 3.14 5.32 8.65
N PHE A 375 2.04 6.08 8.53
CA PHE A 375 2.03 7.46 8.99
C PHE A 375 2.04 7.52 10.53
N PRO A 376 2.90 8.35 11.13
CA PRO A 376 3.05 8.40 12.58
C PRO A 376 1.76 8.75 13.32
N CYS A 377 1.44 7.98 14.36
CA CYS A 377 0.35 8.34 15.27
C CYS A 377 0.70 9.60 16.08
N HIS A 378 -0.30 10.22 16.71
CA HIS A 378 -0.11 11.40 17.56
C HIS A 378 0.94 11.19 18.68
N ASN A 379 1.01 9.97 19.24
CA ASN A 379 2.03 9.62 20.23
C ASN A 379 3.46 9.56 19.64
N CYS A 380 3.63 9.15 18.39
CA CYS A 380 4.93 9.20 17.71
C CYS A 380 5.29 10.64 17.33
N ALA A 381 4.31 11.39 16.80
CA ALA A 381 4.47 12.76 16.35
C ALA A 381 5.12 13.67 17.41
N LYS A 382 4.67 13.63 18.67
CA LYS A 382 5.29 14.41 19.76
C LYS A 382 6.77 14.08 19.99
N HIS A 383 7.16 12.82 19.83
CA HIS A 383 8.57 12.41 19.95
C HIS A 383 9.39 12.86 18.75
N ILE A 384 8.82 12.76 17.54
CA ILE A 384 9.43 13.27 16.30
C ILE A 384 9.75 14.77 16.46
N ILE A 385 8.75 15.57 16.84
CA ILE A 385 8.90 17.02 17.08
C ILE A 385 9.97 17.27 18.15
N ALA A 386 9.83 16.67 19.33
CA ALA A 386 10.72 16.91 20.46
C ALA A 386 12.18 16.48 20.20
N SER A 387 12.39 15.50 19.32
CA SER A 387 13.71 15.00 18.92
C SER A 387 14.45 15.92 17.92
N GLY A 388 13.76 16.91 17.36
CA GLY A 388 14.33 17.83 16.37
C GLY A 388 14.47 17.23 14.96
N VAL A 389 13.74 16.16 14.65
CA VAL A 389 13.56 15.67 13.27
C VAL A 389 12.85 16.76 12.47
N GLU A 390 13.31 17.04 11.25
CA GLU A 390 12.78 18.13 10.40
C GLU A 390 11.84 17.63 9.31
N ARG A 391 11.98 16.36 8.92
CA ARG A 391 11.26 15.75 7.80
C ARG A 391 10.84 14.33 8.12
N VAL A 392 9.62 13.97 7.76
CA VAL A 392 9.07 12.63 7.86
C VAL A 392 8.58 12.20 6.49
N VAL A 393 8.99 11.01 6.03
CA VAL A 393 8.51 10.39 4.79
C VAL A 393 7.74 9.12 5.15
N TYR A 394 6.47 9.03 4.75
CA TYR A 394 5.59 7.92 5.11
C TYR A 394 4.93 7.27 3.88
N VAL A 395 4.59 5.99 3.97
CA VAL A 395 3.84 5.30 2.90
C VAL A 395 2.33 5.36 3.13
N GLU A 396 1.87 4.91 4.29
CA GLU A 396 0.45 4.85 4.62
C GLU A 396 -0.16 6.23 4.82
N PRO A 397 -1.17 6.67 4.07
CA PRO A 397 -2.04 7.73 4.58
C PRO A 397 -2.81 7.16 5.78
N TYR A 398 -2.60 7.71 6.99
CA TYR A 398 -3.32 7.28 8.19
C TYR A 398 -4.34 8.36 8.59
N PRO A 399 -5.63 8.21 8.22
CA PRO A 399 -6.67 9.22 8.43
C PRO A 399 -7.04 9.40 9.91
N LYS A 400 -6.78 8.39 10.74
CA LYS A 400 -7.14 8.41 12.17
C LYS A 400 -6.07 9.06 13.06
N SER A 401 -4.95 9.51 12.51
CA SER A 401 -3.87 10.09 13.34
C SER A 401 -4.26 11.50 13.71
N LYS A 402 -4.43 11.73 15.00
CA LYS A 402 -4.59 13.07 15.56
C LYS A 402 -3.29 13.89 15.52
N ALA A 403 -2.23 13.43 14.87
CA ALA A 403 -0.96 14.15 14.81
C ALA A 403 -1.12 15.54 14.20
N LEU A 404 -1.80 15.66 13.05
CA LEU A 404 -2.01 16.95 12.40
C LEU A 404 -2.99 17.83 13.19
N GLU A 405 -4.02 17.22 13.78
CA GLU A 405 -4.99 17.95 14.62
C GLU A 405 -4.33 18.54 15.86
N PHE A 406 -3.55 17.73 16.59
CA PHE A 406 -2.95 18.12 17.88
C PHE A 406 -1.68 18.95 17.74
N TYR A 407 -0.97 18.84 16.62
CA TYR A 407 0.31 19.51 16.39
C TYR A 407 0.31 20.34 15.10
N ASN A 408 -0.82 20.96 14.73
CA ASN A 408 -0.91 21.82 13.54
C ASN A 408 0.03 23.05 13.60
N ASP A 409 0.48 23.43 14.80
CA ASP A 409 1.46 24.48 15.05
C ASP A 409 2.89 24.04 14.71
N SER A 410 3.16 22.74 14.81
CA SER A 410 4.51 22.15 14.74
C SER A 410 4.71 21.20 13.56
N ILE A 411 3.63 20.72 12.92
CA ILE A 411 3.65 19.80 11.78
C ILE A 411 2.95 20.46 10.60
N THR A 412 3.47 20.21 9.39
CA THR A 412 2.78 20.52 8.14
C THR A 412 2.77 19.29 7.23
N LEU A 413 1.65 19.07 6.53
CA LEU A 413 1.64 18.18 5.38
C LEU A 413 2.21 18.93 4.20
N LYS A 414 3.35 18.45 3.70
CA LYS A 414 3.99 19.05 2.55
C LYS A 414 3.62 18.25 1.31
N SER A 415 2.74 18.84 0.52
CA SER A 415 2.64 18.57 -0.91
C SER A 415 4.03 18.69 -1.52
N ILE A 416 4.44 17.77 -2.38
CA ILE A 416 5.82 17.77 -2.93
C ILE A 416 6.12 19.03 -3.77
N ASP A 417 5.08 19.73 -4.19
CA ASP A 417 5.16 21.00 -4.92
C ASP A 417 5.33 22.23 -4.01
N ASN A 418 5.15 22.10 -2.68
CA ASN A 418 5.24 23.22 -1.75
C ASN A 418 6.67 23.44 -1.25
N GLU A 419 6.98 24.70 -0.91
CA GLU A 419 8.27 25.05 -0.29
C GLU A 419 8.41 24.41 1.09
N HIS A 420 9.66 24.18 1.51
CA HIS A 420 9.96 23.64 2.82
C HIS A 420 9.60 24.65 3.91
N ASP A 421 8.75 24.24 4.86
CA ASP A 421 8.52 25.05 6.07
C ASP A 421 9.67 24.79 7.06
N TYR A 422 10.53 25.79 7.26
CA TYR A 422 11.67 25.70 8.17
C TYR A 422 11.30 25.81 9.65
N ASN A 423 10.04 26.16 9.97
CA ASN A 423 9.56 26.31 11.34
C ASN A 423 8.76 25.08 11.83
N LYS A 424 8.42 24.15 10.93
CA LYS A 424 7.63 22.94 11.24
C LYS A 424 8.32 21.67 10.76
N VAL A 425 7.90 20.54 11.31
CA VAL A 425 8.27 19.21 10.80
C VAL A 425 7.43 18.92 9.56
N ASN A 426 8.09 18.61 8.44
CA ASN A 426 7.43 18.39 7.15
C ASN A 426 7.11 16.91 6.99
N PHE A 427 5.82 16.58 6.91
CA PHE A 427 5.35 15.23 6.65
C PHE A 427 5.03 15.11 5.15
N GLU A 428 5.69 14.17 4.49
CA GLU A 428 5.62 13.98 3.04
C GLU A 428 5.26 12.53 2.70
N PRO A 429 4.38 12.29 1.72
CA PRO A 429 4.12 10.95 1.21
C PRO A 429 5.36 10.40 0.47
N PHE A 430 5.58 9.10 0.56
CA PHE A 430 6.62 8.42 -0.19
C PHE A 430 6.27 8.32 -1.69
N ILE A 431 7.23 8.67 -2.55
CA ILE A 431 7.18 8.44 -4.00
C ILE A 431 8.31 7.51 -4.40
N GLY A 432 8.02 6.62 -5.34
CA GLY A 432 9.01 5.80 -6.03
C GLY A 432 8.76 4.32 -5.84
N VAL A 433 9.81 3.52 -5.99
CA VAL A 433 9.73 2.06 -5.92
C VAL A 433 9.35 1.59 -4.51
N GLY A 434 8.25 0.85 -4.41
CA GLY A 434 7.82 0.17 -3.20
C GLY A 434 8.73 -1.01 -2.82
N PRO A 435 8.72 -1.43 -1.56
CA PRO A 435 9.67 -2.39 -1.01
C PRO A 435 9.64 -3.76 -1.70
N ARG A 436 8.46 -4.21 -2.14
CA ARG A 436 8.29 -5.53 -2.77
C ARG A 436 9.13 -5.67 -4.05
N ARG A 437 9.22 -4.59 -4.84
CA ARG A 437 9.94 -4.57 -6.12
C ARG A 437 11.33 -3.96 -6.04
N PHE A 438 11.78 -3.53 -4.86
CA PHE A 438 13.07 -2.85 -4.72
C PHE A 438 14.24 -3.70 -5.23
N LEU A 439 14.31 -4.97 -4.80
CA LEU A 439 15.37 -5.88 -5.27
C LEU A 439 15.19 -6.29 -6.73
N ASP A 440 13.95 -6.46 -7.19
CA ASP A 440 13.66 -6.80 -8.60
C ASP A 440 14.18 -5.72 -9.55
N LEU A 441 13.93 -4.46 -9.23
CA LEU A 441 14.23 -3.32 -10.11
C LEU A 441 15.66 -2.81 -9.98
N PHE A 442 16.29 -2.89 -8.80
CA PHE A 442 17.63 -2.32 -8.58
C PHE A 442 18.76 -3.33 -8.46
N SER A 443 18.47 -4.60 -8.14
CA SER A 443 19.52 -5.63 -8.08
C SER A 443 19.94 -6.08 -9.47
N MET A 444 21.22 -6.39 -9.66
CA MET A 444 21.66 -7.02 -10.91
C MET A 444 21.28 -8.50 -11.00
N SER A 445 21.08 -9.18 -9.88
CA SER A 445 20.95 -10.65 -9.85
C SER A 445 20.11 -11.25 -8.73
N LEU A 446 19.64 -10.47 -7.75
CA LEU A 446 18.85 -10.98 -6.61
C LEU A 446 17.35 -10.97 -6.88
N GLY A 447 16.89 -10.23 -7.89
CA GLY A 447 15.48 -10.17 -8.28
C GLY A 447 15.00 -11.44 -8.95
N VAL A 448 13.67 -11.60 -9.04
CA VAL A 448 13.03 -12.75 -9.73
C VAL A 448 13.12 -12.62 -11.26
N GLY A 449 13.37 -11.41 -11.76
CA GLY A 449 13.48 -11.06 -13.17
C GLY A 449 14.82 -11.37 -13.85
N ASP A 450 14.95 -10.95 -15.11
CA ASP A 450 16.16 -11.13 -15.91
C ASP A 450 17.38 -10.46 -15.27
N LYS A 451 18.58 -11.06 -15.41
CA LYS A 451 19.80 -10.46 -14.86
C LYS A 451 20.16 -9.16 -15.57
N LEU A 452 20.37 -8.09 -14.81
CA LEU A 452 20.76 -6.80 -15.37
C LEU A 452 22.23 -6.85 -15.80
N LYS A 453 22.49 -6.55 -17.07
CA LYS A 453 23.86 -6.34 -17.58
C LYS A 453 24.07 -4.85 -17.76
N ARG A 454 25.17 -4.32 -17.20
CA ARG A 454 25.52 -2.88 -17.29
C ARG A 454 26.65 -2.59 -18.27
N LYS A 455 27.42 -3.62 -18.60
CA LYS A 455 28.57 -3.51 -19.49
C LYS A 455 28.73 -4.79 -20.29
N ASP A 456 29.32 -4.63 -21.46
CA ASP A 456 29.86 -5.74 -22.22
C ASP A 456 31.06 -6.35 -21.46
N ARG A 457 31.13 -7.68 -21.43
CA ARG A 457 32.12 -8.39 -20.60
C ARG A 457 33.52 -8.36 -21.21
N GLU A 458 33.61 -8.36 -22.54
CA GLU A 458 34.88 -8.46 -23.25
C GLU A 458 35.54 -7.08 -23.42
N THR A 459 34.75 -6.09 -23.79
CA THR A 459 35.22 -4.72 -24.06
C THR A 459 35.18 -3.82 -22.82
N GLY A 460 34.39 -4.17 -21.81
CA GLY A 460 34.16 -3.35 -20.62
C GLY A 460 33.34 -2.09 -20.85
N LYS A 461 32.87 -1.83 -22.08
CA LYS A 461 32.04 -0.67 -22.43
C LYS A 461 30.63 -0.82 -21.86
N THR A 462 30.00 0.31 -21.56
CA THR A 462 28.57 0.38 -21.20
C THR A 462 27.70 -0.17 -22.32
N LEU A 463 26.63 -0.86 -21.98
CA LEU A 463 25.63 -1.31 -22.94
C LEU A 463 24.72 -0.15 -23.38
N ASP A 464 24.41 -0.09 -24.66
CA ASP A 464 23.39 0.82 -25.17
C ASP A 464 22.01 0.29 -24.79
N TRP A 465 21.16 1.19 -24.29
CA TRP A 465 19.77 0.90 -23.94
C TRP A 465 18.85 1.91 -24.61
N SER A 466 17.75 1.43 -25.18
CA SER A 466 16.75 2.24 -25.88
C SER A 466 15.37 1.63 -25.69
N HIS A 467 14.32 2.46 -25.63
CA HIS A 467 12.94 2.01 -25.41
C HIS A 467 12.47 0.94 -26.42
N GLU A 468 12.93 1.00 -27.67
CA GLU A 468 12.53 0.05 -28.73
C GLU A 468 13.13 -1.35 -28.57
N LYS A 469 14.21 -1.48 -27.81
CA LYS A 469 15.00 -2.72 -27.65
C LYS A 469 15.01 -3.23 -26.21
N SER A 470 14.20 -2.62 -25.34
CA SER A 470 14.16 -2.95 -23.93
C SER A 470 13.22 -4.10 -23.63
N SER A 471 13.60 -4.98 -22.71
CA SER A 471 12.80 -6.09 -22.23
C SER A 471 12.19 -5.78 -20.86
N ILE A 472 11.01 -6.35 -20.59
CA ILE A 472 10.40 -6.25 -19.27
C ILE A 472 11.28 -6.98 -18.26
N ARG A 473 11.44 -6.38 -17.09
CA ARG A 473 12.27 -6.86 -15.99
C ARG A 473 11.80 -8.19 -15.46
N THR A 474 10.49 -8.30 -15.22
CA THR A 474 9.80 -9.52 -14.77
C THR A 474 8.70 -9.87 -15.80
N PRO A 475 9.07 -10.44 -16.96
CA PRO A 475 8.12 -10.64 -18.05
C PRO A 475 7.10 -11.73 -17.71
N LEU A 476 5.88 -11.60 -18.25
CA LEU A 476 4.92 -12.70 -18.24
C LEU A 476 5.37 -13.78 -19.23
N VAL A 477 5.60 -14.98 -18.74
CA VAL A 477 5.97 -16.11 -19.60
C VAL A 477 4.72 -16.59 -20.34
N ASP A 478 4.73 -16.56 -21.66
CA ASP A 478 3.59 -16.98 -22.48
C ASP A 478 3.13 -18.40 -22.11
N GLY A 479 1.82 -18.57 -21.95
CA GLY A 479 1.18 -19.81 -21.53
C GLY A 479 1.29 -20.16 -20.04
N SER A 480 2.09 -19.44 -19.23
CA SER A 480 2.27 -19.79 -17.81
C SER A 480 1.05 -19.44 -16.95
N TYR A 481 0.23 -18.49 -17.41
CA TYR A 481 -0.92 -17.95 -16.69
C TYR A 481 -2.27 -18.38 -17.29
N ASP A 482 -2.32 -18.99 -18.48
CA ASP A 482 -3.56 -19.35 -19.18
C ASP A 482 -4.55 -20.15 -18.33
N LYS A 483 -4.06 -21.15 -17.58
CA LYS A 483 -4.91 -21.95 -16.68
C LYS A 483 -5.45 -21.14 -15.51
N LEU A 484 -4.68 -20.17 -15.03
CA LEU A 484 -5.09 -19.29 -13.94
C LEU A 484 -6.08 -18.25 -14.44
N GLU A 485 -5.88 -17.71 -15.65
CA GLU A 485 -6.86 -16.85 -16.31
C GLU A 485 -8.18 -17.58 -16.55
N GLN A 486 -8.14 -18.82 -17.06
CA GLN A 486 -9.35 -19.62 -17.25
C GLN A 486 -10.07 -19.87 -15.91
N ALA A 487 -9.34 -20.22 -14.85
CA ALA A 487 -9.92 -20.39 -13.52
C ALA A 487 -10.54 -19.07 -12.99
N ALA A 488 -9.91 -17.93 -13.25
CA ALA A 488 -10.45 -16.62 -12.90
C ALA A 488 -11.74 -16.30 -13.67
N ILE A 489 -11.77 -16.60 -14.98
CA ILE A 489 -12.96 -16.45 -15.83
C ILE A 489 -14.10 -17.35 -15.31
N ASP A 490 -13.79 -18.58 -14.90
CA ASP A 490 -14.78 -19.49 -14.33
C ASP A 490 -15.33 -18.97 -12.99
N ILE A 491 -14.48 -18.40 -12.12
CA ILE A 491 -14.90 -17.73 -10.89
C ILE A 491 -15.84 -16.56 -11.22
N TRP A 492 -15.50 -15.75 -12.21
CA TRP A 492 -16.35 -14.63 -12.63
C TRP A 492 -17.69 -15.11 -13.18
N ASN A 493 -17.71 -16.12 -14.07
CA ASN A 493 -18.94 -16.61 -14.68
C ASN A 493 -19.87 -17.33 -13.69
N ASN A 494 -19.31 -18.04 -12.72
CA ASN A 494 -20.06 -18.75 -11.69
C ASN A 494 -20.47 -17.87 -10.49
N ARG A 495 -20.19 -16.56 -10.54
CA ARG A 495 -20.59 -15.62 -9.50
C ARG A 495 -22.10 -15.66 -9.30
N SER A 496 -22.55 -15.58 -8.06
CA SER A 496 -23.97 -15.46 -7.76
C SER A 496 -24.51 -14.21 -8.46
N HIS A 497 -25.39 -14.41 -9.45
CA HIS A 497 -26.08 -13.31 -10.09
C HIS A 497 -27.09 -12.77 -9.08
N THR A 498 -26.83 -11.58 -8.54
CA THR A 498 -27.90 -10.77 -7.96
C THR A 498 -28.79 -10.37 -9.12
N ASN A 499 -30.00 -10.94 -9.16
CA ASN A 499 -31.08 -10.44 -10.03
C ASN A 499 -31.36 -8.97 -9.75
#